data_AF-A0A172ZHA3-F1
#
_entry.id   AF-A0A172ZHA3-F1
#
_cell.length_a   1.000
_cell.length_b   1.000
_cell.length_c   1.000
_cell.angle_alpha   90.00
_cell.angle_beta   90.00
_cell.angle_gamma   90.00
#
_symmetry.space_group_name_H-M   'P 1'
#
loop_
_entity.id
_entity.type
_entity.pdbx_description
1 polymer ?
#
loop_
_entity_poly.entity_id
_entity_poly.type
_entity_poly.pdbx_seq_one_letter_code
_entity_poly.pdbx_strand_id
1 'polypeptide(L)'
;MSQDITQFEWYQMLNGKVSPDILYLKNSSNNYLWNEVHLLNIKYLTKNVVRFPWVNHFALAVLSTTNRKLNPISINNMISSLHARFRDVFEAYELKAVKELRDHHIIGLINSEICITLTDRQRSNFVSHYKTFYYNISKWIREKLTEEELQNISSYILPEFAFDHNDFKVRQQAIDKAHKKRKDQTSAVAPLLPSIRA
;
A
#
# COMPACT_ATOMS: atom_id res chain seq x y z
N MET A 1 7.31 -33.55 13.62
CA MET A 1 8.51 -32.77 13.99
C MET A 1 8.16 -31.31 13.86
N SER A 2 8.10 -30.57 14.96
CA SER A 2 7.94 -29.12 14.94
C SER A 2 9.19 -28.53 14.30
N GLN A 3 9.08 -27.94 13.11
CA GLN A 3 10.21 -27.21 12.52
C GLN A 3 10.59 -26.08 13.48
N ASP A 4 11.87 -26.00 13.83
CA ASP A 4 12.40 -24.91 14.62
C ASP A 4 12.29 -23.61 13.81
N ILE A 5 11.40 -22.73 14.25
CA ILE A 5 11.06 -21.49 13.53
C ILE A 5 12.28 -20.57 13.38
N THR A 6 13.29 -20.71 14.25
CA THR A 6 14.50 -19.89 14.24
C THR A 6 15.38 -20.12 13.01
N GLN A 7 15.17 -21.23 12.31
CA GLN A 7 15.89 -21.58 11.09
C GLN A 7 15.39 -20.83 9.85
N PHE A 8 14.18 -20.27 9.89
CA PHE A 8 13.65 -19.55 8.74
C PHE A 8 14.28 -18.16 8.59
N GLU A 9 14.77 -17.86 7.37
CA GLU A 9 15.33 -16.55 7.04
C GLU A 9 14.34 -15.41 7.36
N TRP A 10 13.07 -15.59 7.01
CA TRP A 10 12.03 -14.60 7.30
C TRP A 10 11.86 -14.35 8.80
N TYR A 11 12.00 -15.38 9.63
CA TYR A 11 11.84 -15.26 11.08
C TYR A 11 12.97 -14.43 11.66
N GLN A 12 14.22 -14.73 11.29
CA GLN A 12 15.39 -13.95 11.72
C GLN A 12 15.28 -12.47 11.32
N MET A 13 14.66 -12.21 10.16
CA MET A 13 14.49 -10.85 9.67
C MET A 13 13.39 -10.07 10.41
N LEU A 14 12.29 -10.73 10.80
CA LEU A 14 11.08 -10.10 11.33
C LEU A 14 10.91 -10.20 12.85
N ASN A 15 11.58 -11.16 13.50
CA ASN A 15 11.50 -11.36 14.94
C ASN A 15 11.91 -10.09 15.70
N GLY A 16 11.13 -9.72 16.71
CA GLY A 16 11.29 -8.47 17.47
C GLY A 16 10.94 -7.18 16.72
N LYS A 17 10.47 -7.26 15.46
CA LYS A 17 10.10 -6.08 14.65
C LYS A 17 8.65 -6.05 14.22
N VAL A 18 7.99 -7.21 14.20
CA VAL A 18 6.57 -7.39 13.90
C VAL A 18 5.91 -8.02 15.13
N SER A 19 4.63 -7.70 15.37
CA SER A 19 3.89 -8.29 16.49
C SER A 19 3.96 -9.83 16.46
N PRO A 20 4.15 -10.50 17.60
CA PRO A 20 3.99 -11.95 17.71
C PRO A 20 2.68 -12.46 17.11
N ASP A 21 1.58 -11.71 17.29
CA ASP A 21 0.25 -12.07 16.78
C ASP A 21 0.19 -12.17 15.26
N ILE A 22 1.13 -11.54 14.54
CA ILE A 22 1.25 -11.61 13.08
C ILE A 22 2.39 -12.56 12.68
N LEU A 23 3.49 -12.55 13.43
CA LEU A 23 4.68 -13.34 13.15
C LEU A 23 4.39 -14.85 13.20
N TYR A 24 3.53 -15.27 14.13
CA TYR A 24 3.22 -16.68 14.37
C TYR A 24 1.92 -17.16 13.70
N LEU A 25 1.29 -16.35 12.85
CA LEU A 25 0.08 -16.76 12.12
C LEU A 25 0.36 -17.96 11.22
N LYS A 26 -0.60 -18.89 11.24
CA LYS A 26 -0.55 -20.13 10.47
C LYS A 26 -1.79 -20.28 9.61
N ASN A 27 -1.67 -21.04 8.53
CA ASN A 27 -2.82 -21.47 7.74
C ASN A 27 -3.53 -22.67 8.40
N SER A 28 -4.65 -23.08 7.81
CA SER A 28 -5.43 -24.26 8.23
C SER A 28 -4.64 -25.57 8.21
N SER A 29 -3.49 -25.62 7.53
CA SER A 29 -2.58 -26.76 7.50
C SER A 29 -1.46 -26.66 8.56
N ASN A 30 -1.56 -25.72 9.50
CA ASN A 30 -0.59 -25.47 10.57
C ASN A 30 0.81 -25.06 10.06
N ASN A 31 0.91 -24.54 8.84
CA ASN A 31 2.13 -23.95 8.28
C ASN A 31 2.14 -22.43 8.50
N TYR A 32 3.30 -21.87 8.84
CA TYR A 32 3.45 -20.41 8.99
C TYR A 32 3.14 -19.70 7.68
N LEU A 33 2.31 -18.65 7.74
CA LEU A 33 1.91 -17.90 6.54
C LEU A 33 3.12 -17.23 5.85
N TRP A 34 4.13 -16.85 6.63
CA TRP A 34 5.36 -16.26 6.13
C TRP A 34 6.17 -17.20 5.21
N ASN A 35 5.96 -18.51 5.28
CA ASN A 35 6.60 -19.46 4.37
C ASN A 35 6.17 -19.26 2.91
N GLU A 36 4.98 -18.69 2.68
CA GLU A 36 4.45 -18.42 1.34
C GLU A 36 4.87 -17.03 0.83
N VAL A 37 5.42 -16.18 1.70
CA VAL A 37 5.79 -14.81 1.33
C VAL A 37 7.13 -14.79 0.62
N HIS A 38 7.14 -14.22 -0.57
CA HIS A 38 8.36 -14.06 -1.33
C HIS A 38 9.36 -13.12 -0.62
N LEU A 39 10.64 -13.52 -0.58
CA LEU A 39 11.70 -12.84 0.15
C LEU A 39 11.89 -11.36 -0.24
N LEU A 40 11.58 -10.99 -1.49
CA LEU A 40 11.53 -9.59 -1.94
C LEU A 40 10.69 -8.70 -1.00
N ASN A 41 9.49 -9.16 -0.66
CA ASN A 41 8.54 -8.39 0.14
C ASN A 41 9.00 -8.29 1.59
N ILE A 42 9.56 -9.38 2.13
CA ILE A 42 10.15 -9.42 3.48
C ILE A 42 11.35 -8.46 3.56
N LYS A 43 12.25 -8.49 2.57
CA LYS A 43 13.39 -7.55 2.47
C LYS A 43 12.93 -6.10 2.40
N TYR A 44 11.85 -5.82 1.66
CA TYR A 44 11.30 -4.46 1.62
C TYR A 44 10.76 -4.02 2.98
N LEU A 45 9.92 -4.83 3.63
CA LEU A 45 9.36 -4.54 4.97
C LEU A 45 10.47 -4.26 5.97
N THR A 46 11.45 -5.17 6.05
CA THR A 46 12.53 -5.13 7.03
C THR A 46 13.51 -3.99 6.85
N LYS A 47 13.76 -3.59 5.59
CA LYS A 47 14.65 -2.47 5.30
C LYS A 47 13.96 -1.12 5.46
N ASN A 48 12.70 -1.02 5.05
CA ASN A 48 12.05 0.29 4.86
C ASN A 48 10.92 0.57 5.84
N VAL A 49 10.22 -0.43 6.37
CA VAL A 49 8.93 -0.24 7.06
C VAL A 49 9.02 -0.50 8.57
N VAL A 50 9.89 -1.41 9.04
CA VAL A 50 9.93 -1.86 10.45
C VAL A 50 10.11 -0.79 11.52
N ARG A 51 10.61 0.40 11.16
CA ARG A 51 10.81 1.51 12.11
C ARG A 51 9.59 2.41 12.25
N PHE A 52 8.54 2.15 11.49
CA PHE A 52 7.36 3.01 11.41
C PHE A 52 6.16 2.41 12.14
N PRO A 53 5.25 3.24 12.67
CA PRO A 53 4.11 2.78 13.46
C PRO A 53 3.12 1.92 12.68
N TRP A 54 3.20 1.90 11.35
CA TRP A 54 2.35 1.07 10.48
C TRP A 54 2.97 -0.28 10.08
N VAL A 55 4.09 -0.71 10.69
CA VAL A 55 4.75 -1.99 10.35
C VAL A 55 3.80 -3.18 10.37
N ASN A 56 3.03 -3.33 11.46
CA ASN A 56 2.11 -4.46 11.63
C ASN A 56 0.96 -4.43 10.61
N HIS A 57 0.50 -3.24 10.23
CA HIS A 57 -0.53 -3.05 9.20
C HIS A 57 -0.02 -3.53 7.84
N PHE A 58 1.22 -3.16 7.49
CA PHE A 58 1.86 -3.57 6.24
C PHE A 58 2.20 -5.07 6.22
N ALA A 59 2.59 -5.63 7.37
CA ALA A 59 2.82 -7.05 7.51
C ALA A 59 1.54 -7.86 7.22
N LEU A 60 0.41 -7.47 7.81
CA LEU A 60 -0.89 -8.09 7.51
C LEU A 60 -1.26 -8.00 6.03
N ALA A 61 -1.02 -6.85 5.39
CA ALA A 61 -1.29 -6.72 3.95
C ALA A 61 -0.44 -7.63 3.08
N VAL A 62 0.85 -7.77 3.40
CA VAL A 62 1.72 -8.69 2.67
C VAL A 62 1.19 -10.12 2.81
N LEU A 63 0.84 -10.55 4.03
CA LEU A 63 0.23 -11.86 4.26
C LEU A 63 -1.08 -12.04 3.49
N SER A 64 -2.01 -11.09 3.60
CA SER A 64 -3.33 -11.18 2.96
C SER A 64 -3.23 -11.19 1.43
N THR A 65 -2.31 -10.41 0.85
CA THR A 65 -2.11 -10.35 -0.60
C THR A 65 -1.33 -11.54 -1.16
N THR A 66 -0.38 -12.08 -0.40
CA THR A 66 0.28 -13.36 -0.71
C THR A 66 -0.73 -14.51 -0.70
N ASN A 67 -1.63 -14.56 0.28
CA ASN A 67 -2.66 -15.61 0.35
C ASN A 67 -3.59 -15.58 -0.88
N ARG A 68 -3.86 -14.39 -1.42
CA ARG A 68 -4.59 -14.21 -2.69
C ARG A 68 -3.77 -14.50 -3.95
N LYS A 69 -2.54 -15.00 -3.80
CA LYS A 69 -1.60 -15.34 -4.88
C LYS A 69 -1.28 -14.16 -5.79
N LEU A 70 -1.24 -12.93 -5.24
CA LEU A 70 -0.74 -11.79 -6.01
C LEU A 70 0.74 -11.99 -6.32
N ASN A 71 1.16 -11.53 -7.51
CA ASN A 71 2.56 -11.56 -7.89
C ASN A 71 3.40 -10.77 -6.87
N PRO A 72 4.53 -11.32 -6.38
CA PRO A 72 5.46 -10.63 -5.48
C PRO A 72 5.84 -9.22 -5.91
N ILE A 73 6.06 -8.98 -7.21
CA ILE A 73 6.40 -7.66 -7.75
C ILE A 73 5.23 -6.69 -7.54
N SER A 74 4.00 -7.14 -7.78
CA SER A 74 2.80 -6.32 -7.57
C SER A 74 2.62 -5.98 -6.09
N ILE A 75 2.85 -6.94 -5.20
CA ILE A 75 2.85 -6.70 -3.74
C ILE A 75 3.90 -5.66 -3.39
N ASN A 76 5.13 -5.81 -3.87
CA ASN A 76 6.22 -4.87 -3.62
C ASN A 76 5.93 -3.45 -4.14
N ASN A 77 5.33 -3.33 -5.33
CA ASN A 77 4.92 -2.03 -5.89
C ASN A 77 3.83 -1.36 -5.05
N MET A 78 2.86 -2.14 -4.59
CA MET A 78 1.78 -1.65 -3.73
C MET A 78 2.33 -1.19 -2.37
N ILE A 79 3.12 -2.01 -1.67
CA ILE A 79 3.69 -1.63 -0.37
C ILE A 79 4.66 -0.46 -0.49
N SER A 80 5.49 -0.40 -1.53
CA SER A 80 6.44 0.70 -1.67
C SER A 80 5.75 2.03 -1.97
N SER A 81 4.74 2.00 -2.83
CA SER A 81 3.90 3.16 -3.12
C SER A 81 3.14 3.62 -1.87
N LEU A 82 2.53 2.69 -1.11
CA LEU A 82 1.78 3.06 0.09
C LEU A 82 2.69 3.58 1.19
N HIS A 83 3.83 2.93 1.43
CA HIS A 83 4.78 3.32 2.45
C HIS A 83 5.28 4.75 2.24
N ALA A 84 5.66 5.12 1.01
CA ALA A 84 6.09 6.47 0.69
C ALA A 84 5.02 7.52 1.03
N ARG A 85 3.74 7.22 0.73
CA ARG A 85 2.63 8.14 0.98
C ARG A 85 2.19 8.17 2.44
N PHE A 86 2.32 7.05 3.16
CA PHE A 86 2.13 7.03 4.61
C PHE A 86 3.16 7.92 5.29
N ARG A 87 4.43 7.84 4.88
CA ARG A 87 5.46 8.76 5.38
C ARG A 87 5.09 10.22 5.17
N ASP A 88 4.73 10.57 3.94
CA ASP A 88 4.33 11.93 3.59
C ASP A 88 3.18 12.45 4.47
N VAL A 89 2.14 11.64 4.66
CA VAL A 89 0.97 12.01 5.48
C VAL A 89 1.33 12.12 6.95
N PHE A 90 2.07 11.15 7.50
CA PHE A 90 2.43 11.15 8.92
C PHE A 90 3.41 12.27 9.26
N GLU A 91 4.30 12.62 8.34
CA GLU A 91 5.22 13.75 8.50
C GLU A 91 4.47 15.07 8.45
N ALA A 92 3.59 15.26 7.46
CA ALA A 92 2.87 16.52 7.28
C ALA A 92 1.88 16.84 8.43
N TYR A 93 1.26 15.80 9.02
CA TYR A 93 0.31 15.94 10.13
C TYR A 93 0.88 15.51 11.48
N GLU A 94 2.18 15.26 11.55
CA GLU A 94 2.92 14.83 12.75
C GLU A 94 2.35 13.60 13.49
N LEU A 95 1.64 12.74 12.78
CA LEU A 95 0.96 11.56 13.33
C LEU A 95 1.97 10.60 13.95
N LYS A 96 1.64 10.05 15.12
CA LYS A 96 2.48 9.09 15.85
C LYS A 96 1.96 7.66 15.73
N ALA A 97 0.68 7.47 15.44
CA ALA A 97 0.06 6.16 15.34
C ALA A 97 -0.98 6.09 14.22
N VAL A 98 -1.18 4.89 13.64
CA VAL A 98 -2.19 4.68 12.59
C VAL A 98 -3.61 4.98 13.06
N LYS A 99 -3.90 4.77 14.35
CA LYS A 99 -5.19 5.12 14.96
C LYS A 99 -5.50 6.63 14.93
N GLU A 100 -4.52 7.49 14.64
CA GLU A 100 -4.71 8.95 14.48
C GLU A 100 -5.05 9.32 13.03
N LEU A 101 -4.88 8.40 12.07
CA LEU A 101 -5.20 8.64 10.67
C LEU A 101 -6.72 8.85 10.50
N ARG A 102 -7.11 9.89 9.75
CA ARG A 102 -8.50 10.30 9.50
C ARG A 102 -8.68 10.65 8.02
N ASP A 103 -9.92 10.71 7.56
CA ASP A 103 -10.26 11.05 6.18
C ASP A 103 -9.59 12.33 5.69
N HIS A 104 -9.64 13.40 6.49
CA HIS A 104 -9.11 14.71 6.10
C HIS A 104 -7.60 14.69 5.83
N HIS A 105 -6.82 13.84 6.52
CA HIS A 105 -5.38 13.70 6.25
C HIS A 105 -5.14 13.17 4.83
N ILE A 106 -5.95 12.19 4.42
CA ILE A 106 -5.87 11.59 3.09
C ILE A 106 -6.41 12.55 2.03
N ILE A 107 -7.51 13.24 2.32
CA ILE A 107 -8.08 14.26 1.43
C ILE A 107 -7.06 15.38 1.18
N GLY A 108 -6.34 15.84 2.20
CA GLY A 108 -5.29 16.85 2.02
C GLY A 108 -4.14 16.37 1.14
N LEU A 109 -3.76 15.08 1.23
CA LEU A 109 -2.84 14.48 0.26
C LEU A 109 -3.46 14.46 -1.13
N ILE A 110 -4.72 14.13 -1.30
CA ILE A 110 -5.31 14.00 -2.65
C ILE A 110 -5.50 15.37 -3.31
N ASN A 111 -5.89 16.38 -2.53
CA ASN A 111 -6.13 17.75 -3.00
C ASN A 111 -4.85 18.57 -3.22
N SER A 112 -3.68 17.99 -2.98
CA SER A 112 -2.40 18.69 -3.01
C SER A 112 -2.28 19.80 -1.95
N GLU A 113 -3.03 19.71 -0.84
CA GLU A 113 -2.85 20.57 0.33
C GLU A 113 -1.52 20.24 1.03
N ILE A 114 -1.13 18.96 0.99
CA ILE A 114 0.20 18.49 1.37
C ILE A 114 0.93 17.84 0.18
N CYS A 115 2.27 17.88 0.25
CA CYS A 115 3.17 17.28 -0.75
C CYS A 115 2.83 17.75 -2.18
N ILE A 116 2.86 19.06 -2.42
CA ILE A 116 2.47 19.72 -3.68
C ILE A 116 3.21 19.18 -4.92
N THR A 117 4.39 18.59 -4.75
CA THR A 117 5.22 18.06 -5.83
C THR A 117 4.77 16.69 -6.35
N LEU A 118 3.81 16.04 -5.68
CA LEU A 118 3.29 14.76 -6.15
C LEU A 118 2.46 14.94 -7.41
N THR A 119 2.70 14.04 -8.37
CA THR A 119 1.90 13.95 -9.59
C THR A 119 0.51 13.38 -9.31
N ASP A 120 -0.47 13.75 -10.13
CA ASP A 120 -1.83 13.20 -10.08
C ASP A 120 -1.82 11.66 -10.16
N ARG A 121 -0.89 11.09 -10.94
CA ARG A 121 -0.69 9.63 -11.02
C ARG A 121 -0.29 9.02 -9.68
N GLN A 122 0.62 9.65 -8.94
CA GLN A 122 1.04 9.16 -7.63
C GLN A 122 -0.10 9.24 -6.61
N ARG A 123 -0.92 10.30 -6.63
CA ARG A 123 -2.10 10.43 -5.77
C ARG A 123 -3.17 9.39 -6.13
N SER A 124 -3.43 9.18 -7.42
CA SER A 124 -4.35 8.14 -7.88
C SER A 124 -3.88 6.72 -7.50
N ASN A 125 -2.58 6.44 -7.65
CA ASN A 125 -2.02 5.15 -7.25
C ASN A 125 -2.16 4.92 -5.75
N PHE A 126 -1.96 5.96 -4.93
CA PHE A 126 -2.17 5.86 -3.49
C PHE A 126 -3.58 5.40 -3.15
N VAL A 127 -4.60 6.08 -3.68
CA VAL A 127 -6.02 5.74 -3.44
C VAL A 127 -6.32 4.31 -3.88
N SER A 128 -5.89 3.93 -5.08
CA SER A 128 -6.14 2.60 -5.63
C SER A 128 -5.44 1.51 -4.79
N HIS A 129 -4.19 1.72 -4.42
CA HIS A 129 -3.46 0.78 -3.58
C HIS A 129 -4.05 0.70 -2.17
N TYR A 130 -4.48 1.82 -1.58
CA TYR A 130 -5.07 1.85 -0.24
C TYR A 130 -6.37 1.04 -0.21
N LYS A 131 -7.27 1.27 -1.18
CA LYS A 131 -8.50 0.49 -1.30
C LYS A 131 -8.22 -0.99 -1.53
N THR A 132 -7.25 -1.30 -2.40
CA THR A 132 -6.85 -2.69 -2.65
C THR A 132 -6.34 -3.36 -1.37
N PHE A 133 -5.50 -2.66 -0.62
CA PHE A 133 -4.95 -3.10 0.66
C PHE A 133 -6.07 -3.36 1.67
N TYR A 134 -6.94 -2.37 1.90
CA TYR A 134 -8.07 -2.49 2.81
C TYR A 134 -8.98 -3.65 2.42
N TYR A 135 -9.42 -3.72 1.16
CA TYR A 135 -10.28 -4.80 0.67
C TYR A 135 -9.66 -6.19 0.87
N ASN A 136 -8.37 -6.34 0.57
CA ASN A 136 -7.68 -7.62 0.72
C ASN A 136 -7.62 -8.07 2.17
N ILE A 137 -7.28 -7.18 3.09
CA ILE A 137 -7.23 -7.49 4.52
C ILE A 137 -8.64 -7.80 5.02
N SER A 138 -9.61 -6.92 4.79
CA SER A 138 -10.98 -7.10 5.28
C SER A 138 -11.66 -8.34 4.71
N LYS A 139 -11.31 -8.75 3.48
CA LYS A 139 -11.79 -10.02 2.92
C LYS A 139 -11.09 -11.21 3.58
N TRP A 140 -9.77 -11.17 3.67
CA TRP A 140 -8.98 -12.27 4.23
C TRP A 140 -9.34 -12.55 5.68
N ILE A 141 -9.52 -11.51 6.49
CA ILE A 141 -9.98 -11.60 7.88
C ILE A 141 -11.31 -12.35 7.98
N ARG A 142 -12.29 -11.97 7.16
CA ARG A 142 -13.62 -12.60 7.16
C ARG A 142 -13.60 -14.07 6.73
N GLU A 143 -12.65 -14.47 5.89
CA GLU A 143 -12.62 -15.80 5.29
C GLU A 143 -11.70 -16.80 6.01
N LYS A 144 -10.68 -16.31 6.74
CA LYS A 144 -9.55 -17.16 7.16
C LYS A 144 -9.19 -17.11 8.63
N LEU A 145 -9.61 -16.08 9.37
CA LEU A 145 -9.19 -15.90 10.75
C LEU A 145 -10.31 -16.28 11.72
N THR A 146 -9.92 -16.91 12.81
CA THR A 146 -10.80 -17.18 13.94
C THR A 146 -11.12 -15.89 14.70
N GLU A 147 -12.16 -15.92 15.53
CA GLU A 147 -12.54 -14.76 16.37
C GLU A 147 -11.41 -14.35 17.33
N GLU A 148 -10.66 -15.32 17.87
CA GLU A 148 -9.52 -15.08 18.75
C GLU A 148 -8.36 -14.39 18.00
N GLU A 149 -7.99 -14.92 16.83
CA GLU A 149 -6.94 -14.29 16.01
C GLU A 149 -7.37 -12.89 15.56
N LEU A 150 -8.65 -12.71 15.20
CA LEU A 150 -9.22 -11.42 14.84
C LEU A 150 -9.08 -10.40 15.97
N GLN A 151 -9.41 -10.77 17.22
CA GLN A 151 -9.25 -9.88 18.36
C GLN A 151 -7.80 -9.39 18.48
N ASN A 152 -6.84 -10.29 18.35
CA ASN A 152 -5.41 -9.98 18.49
C ASN A 152 -4.87 -9.07 17.37
N ILE A 153 -5.39 -9.19 16.14
CA ILE A 153 -4.88 -8.44 15.00
C ILE A 153 -5.74 -7.24 14.58
N SER A 154 -6.94 -7.08 15.18
CA SER A 154 -7.92 -6.04 14.82
C SER A 154 -7.34 -4.62 14.87
N SER A 155 -6.45 -4.36 15.83
CA SER A 155 -5.76 -3.07 15.99
C SER A 155 -4.78 -2.72 14.85
N TYR A 156 -4.45 -3.69 14.00
CA TYR A 156 -3.56 -3.54 12.85
C TYR A 156 -4.31 -3.44 11.51
N ILE A 157 -5.64 -3.42 11.53
CA ILE A 157 -6.46 -3.16 10.35
C ILE A 157 -6.41 -1.66 10.04
N LEU A 158 -6.13 -1.32 8.78
CA LEU A 158 -6.19 0.08 8.37
C LEU A 158 -7.63 0.62 8.46
N PRO A 159 -7.82 1.89 8.86
CA PRO A 159 -9.13 2.51 8.89
C PRO A 159 -9.76 2.52 7.49
N GLU A 160 -11.06 2.23 7.43
CA GLU A 160 -11.85 2.45 6.23
C GLU A 160 -12.07 3.95 6.05
N PHE A 161 -11.97 4.41 4.81
CA PHE A 161 -12.17 5.81 4.48
C PHE A 161 -13.24 5.94 3.42
N ALA A 162 -14.12 6.93 3.62
CA ALA A 162 -15.27 7.20 2.77
C ALA A 162 -14.88 8.05 1.56
N PHE A 163 -13.89 7.58 0.80
CA PHE A 163 -13.54 8.21 -0.48
C PHE A 163 -13.55 7.22 -1.62
N ASP A 164 -14.01 7.67 -2.79
CA ASP A 164 -13.94 6.94 -4.05
C ASP A 164 -13.08 7.63 -5.10
N HIS A 165 -12.49 6.84 -6.00
CA HIS A 165 -11.74 7.36 -7.14
C HIS A 165 -12.56 8.33 -7.99
N ASN A 166 -13.89 8.21 -7.94
CA ASN A 166 -14.87 9.08 -8.58
C ASN A 166 -15.11 10.40 -7.83
N ASP A 167 -14.87 10.44 -6.51
CA ASP A 167 -15.02 11.65 -5.69
C ASP A 167 -13.93 12.68 -5.97
N PHE A 168 -12.93 12.32 -6.79
CA PHE A 168 -11.76 13.12 -7.02
C PHE A 168 -11.70 13.66 -8.45
N LYS A 169 -11.87 14.99 -8.56
CA LYS A 169 -11.56 15.78 -9.77
C LYS A 169 -10.16 15.52 -10.30
N VAL A 170 -9.25 14.97 -9.50
CA VAL A 170 -7.85 14.68 -9.85
C VAL A 170 -7.72 13.74 -11.05
N ARG A 171 -8.56 12.71 -11.18
CA ARG A 171 -8.48 11.80 -12.35
C ARG A 171 -8.98 12.49 -13.62
N GLN A 172 -10.11 13.19 -13.53
CA GLN A 172 -10.64 13.96 -14.65
C GLN A 172 -9.68 15.08 -15.06
N GLN A 173 -9.16 15.84 -14.11
CA GLN A 173 -8.15 16.89 -14.36
C GLN A 173 -6.83 16.34 -14.90
N ALA A 174 -6.38 15.17 -14.46
CA ALA A 174 -5.17 14.54 -15.00
C ALA A 174 -5.37 14.03 -16.44
N ILE A 175 -6.54 13.44 -16.71
CA ILE A 175 -6.95 13.03 -18.06
C ILE A 175 -7.06 14.28 -18.95
N ASP A 176 -7.78 15.29 -18.52
CA ASP A 176 -7.99 16.54 -19.25
C ASP A 176 -6.67 17.28 -19.48
N LYS A 177 -5.77 17.36 -18.49
CA LYS A 177 -4.42 17.92 -18.65
C LYS A 177 -3.56 17.09 -19.61
N ALA A 178 -3.64 15.75 -19.57
CA ALA A 178 -2.91 14.89 -20.50
C ALA A 178 -3.43 15.03 -21.94
N HIS A 179 -4.75 15.11 -22.12
CA HIS A 179 -5.37 15.39 -23.42
C HIS A 179 -5.02 16.78 -23.93
N LYS A 180 -5.07 17.80 -23.07
CA LYS A 180 -4.68 19.17 -23.39
C LYS A 180 -3.20 19.25 -23.78
N LYS A 181 -2.30 18.63 -23.01
CA LYS A 181 -0.85 18.60 -23.33
C LYS A 181 -0.55 17.91 -24.65
N ARG A 182 -1.21 16.78 -24.96
CA ARG A 182 -1.07 16.12 -26.28
C ARG A 182 -1.62 17.00 -27.41
N LYS A 183 -2.75 17.67 -27.18
CA LYS A 183 -3.33 18.62 -28.15
C LYS A 183 -2.39 19.80 -28.40
N ASP A 184 -1.85 20.40 -27.35
CA ASP A 184 -0.94 21.55 -27.43
C ASP A 184 0.38 21.16 -28.12
N GLN A 185 0.93 19.97 -27.82
CA GLN A 185 2.12 19.44 -28.50
C GLN A 185 1.86 19.17 -30.00
N THR A 186 0.73 18.56 -30.35
CA THR A 186 0.36 18.35 -31.75
C THR A 186 0.07 19.67 -32.47
N SER A 187 -0.60 20.62 -31.82
CA SER A 187 -0.89 21.95 -32.37
C SER A 187 0.36 22.83 -32.52
N ALA A 188 1.40 22.63 -31.71
CA ALA A 188 2.68 23.32 -31.86
C ALA A 188 3.49 22.80 -33.06
N VAL A 189 3.34 21.51 -33.40
CA VAL A 189 4.06 20.86 -34.51
C VAL A 189 3.28 20.97 -35.82
N ALA A 190 1.95 21.04 -35.78
CA ALA A 190 1.09 21.09 -36.98
C ALA A 190 1.44 22.19 -37.99
N PRO A 191 1.80 23.43 -37.59
CA PRO A 191 2.22 24.49 -38.52
C PRO A 191 3.56 24.22 -39.21
N LEU A 192 4.42 23.38 -38.60
CA LEU A 192 5.75 23.04 -39.08
C LEU A 192 5.76 21.80 -39.99
N LEU A 193 4.67 21.01 -39.99
CA LEU A 193 4.54 19.81 -40.82
C LEU A 193 4.65 20.05 -42.33
N PRO A 194 4.11 21.14 -42.91
CA PRO A 194 4.31 21.45 -44.33
C PRO A 194 5.79 21.69 -44.67
N SER A 195 6.55 22.32 -43.76
CA SER A 195 7.97 22.64 -43.92
C SER A 195 8.88 21.40 -43.80
N ILE A 196 8.46 20.40 -43.02
CA ILE A 196 9.22 19.15 -42.80
C ILE A 196 8.97 18.14 -43.94
N ARG A 197 7.87 18.29 -44.70
CA ARG A 197 7.49 17.41 -45.81
C ARG A 197 7.90 17.94 -47.20
N ALA A 198 8.48 19.14 -47.27
CA ALA A 198 8.94 19.78 -48.50
C ALA A 198 10.38 19.38 -48.85
#